data_AF-A0A4Q1JJF0-F1
#
_entry.id   AF-A0A4Q1JJF0-F1
#
_cell.length_a   1.000
_cell.length_b   1.000
_cell.length_c   1.000
_cell.angle_alpha   90.00
_cell.angle_beta   90.00
_cell.angle_gamma   90.00
#
_symmetry.space_group_name_H-M   'P 1'
#
loop_
_entity.id
_entity.type
_entity.pdbx_description
1 polymer ?
#
loop_
_entity_poly.entity_id
_entity_poly.type
_entity_poly.pdbx_seq_one_letter_code
_entity_poly.pdbx_strand_id
1 'polypeptide(L)'
;MKHLKLILIFIVSFNLSTYSQTDKLLSESQTIKTSYDNLLKNLDNKEFQKRYIVDFPDNIEIFKKVFQSPTFDQLYMDSHLYIFKLAELSKNFSDLVGDKLIRLCIGLKKWDADAIGHIQHVTMGYANSNYSDFIGLIKKLNNQDLNTLVTFLADVENHSAYGDYQGFMNKLKTNMETELFDSFKKAKELRISQKDHGF
;
A
#
# COMPACT_ATOMS: atom_id res chain seq x y z
N MET A 1 -44.71 42.49 -46.89
CA MET A 1 -44.36 41.98 -45.55
C MET A 1 -45.02 40.63 -45.33
N LYS A 2 -44.25 39.54 -45.34
CA LYS A 2 -44.51 38.31 -44.57
C LYS A 2 -43.28 37.42 -44.72
N HIS A 3 -42.57 37.27 -43.61
CA HIS A 3 -41.31 36.56 -43.46
C HIS A 3 -41.53 35.05 -43.58
N LEU A 4 -40.87 34.39 -44.54
CA LEU A 4 -40.77 32.93 -44.56
C LEU A 4 -39.42 32.55 -43.94
N LYS A 5 -39.43 32.31 -42.63
CA LYS A 5 -38.30 31.73 -41.90
C LYS A 5 -38.32 30.22 -42.17
N LEU A 6 -37.41 29.73 -43.02
CA LEU A 6 -37.16 28.29 -43.13
C LEU A 6 -36.14 27.91 -42.05
N ILE A 7 -36.61 27.18 -41.04
CA ILE A 7 -35.81 26.69 -39.92
C ILE A 7 -35.00 25.48 -40.43
N LEU A 8 -33.68 25.63 -40.47
CA LEU A 8 -32.74 24.54 -40.75
C LEU A 8 -32.53 23.74 -39.46
N ILE A 9 -33.30 22.66 -39.26
CA ILE A 9 -33.06 21.72 -38.15
C ILE A 9 -31.95 20.77 -38.58
N PHE A 10 -30.72 21.10 -38.22
CA PHE A 10 -29.57 20.21 -38.36
C PHE A 10 -29.60 19.22 -37.18
N ILE A 11 -30.28 18.07 -37.35
CA ILE A 11 -30.20 16.96 -36.40
C ILE A 11 -28.82 16.33 -36.56
N VAL A 12 -27.82 16.88 -35.87
CA VAL A 12 -26.55 16.19 -35.65
C VAL A 12 -26.89 14.99 -34.76
N SER A 13 -27.14 13.86 -35.39
CA SER A 13 -27.15 12.56 -34.72
C SER A 13 -25.71 12.26 -34.34
N PHE A 14 -25.24 12.87 -33.25
CA PHE A 14 -24.07 12.40 -32.53
C PHE A 14 -24.43 10.98 -32.09
N ASN A 15 -24.01 9.99 -32.88
CA ASN A 15 -23.78 8.65 -32.38
C ASN A 15 -22.67 8.79 -31.35
N LEU A 16 -23.03 9.18 -30.12
CA LEU A 16 -22.28 8.79 -28.94
C LEU A 16 -22.40 7.28 -28.89
N SER A 17 -21.48 6.62 -29.60
CA SER A 17 -21.05 5.28 -29.24
C SER A 17 -20.64 5.40 -27.78
N THR A 18 -21.55 5.04 -26.89
CA THR A 18 -21.26 4.84 -25.48
C THR A 18 -20.12 3.84 -25.47
N TYR A 19 -18.91 4.34 -25.18
CA TYR A 19 -17.77 3.51 -24.88
C TYR A 19 -18.10 2.85 -23.54
N SER A 20 -18.93 1.80 -23.58
CA SER A 20 -19.03 0.85 -22.49
C SER A 20 -17.75 0.03 -22.54
N GLN A 21 -16.65 0.69 -22.18
CA GLN A 21 -15.51 0.00 -21.61
C GLN A 21 -16.08 -0.65 -20.37
N THR A 22 -16.44 -1.92 -20.48
CA THR A 22 -16.85 -2.70 -19.31
C THR A 22 -15.74 -2.56 -18.29
N ASP A 23 -16.09 -2.02 -17.13
CA ASP A 23 -15.33 -1.90 -15.88
C ASP A 23 -14.88 -3.28 -15.35
N LYS A 24 -14.22 -4.06 -16.20
CA LYS A 24 -13.79 -5.41 -15.89
C LYS A 24 -12.44 -5.29 -15.22
N LEU A 25 -12.40 -5.65 -13.94
CA LEU A 25 -11.18 -5.78 -13.18
C LEU A 25 -10.19 -6.71 -13.90
N LEU A 26 -8.91 -6.35 -13.82
CA LEU A 26 -7.82 -7.24 -14.20
C LEU A 26 -7.90 -8.55 -13.40
N SER A 27 -7.32 -9.63 -13.92
CA SER A 27 -7.38 -10.95 -13.28
C SER A 27 -6.85 -10.89 -11.84
N GLU A 28 -5.77 -10.15 -11.61
CA GLU A 28 -5.14 -9.97 -10.31
C GLU A 28 -6.06 -9.18 -9.36
N SER A 29 -6.65 -8.07 -9.84
CA SER A 29 -7.62 -7.27 -9.10
C SER A 29 -8.87 -8.08 -8.73
N GLN A 30 -9.37 -8.91 -9.66
CA GLN A 30 -10.51 -9.78 -9.40
C GLN A 30 -10.17 -10.87 -8.38
N THR A 31 -8.96 -11.43 -8.45
CA THR A 31 -8.50 -12.47 -7.52
C THR A 31 -8.47 -11.96 -6.09
N ILE A 32 -7.80 -10.83 -5.86
CA ILE A 32 -7.75 -10.24 -4.52
C ILE A 32 -9.14 -9.81 -4.05
N LYS A 33 -9.97 -9.19 -4.92
CA LYS A 33 -11.34 -8.81 -4.57
C LYS A 33 -12.16 -10.01 -4.12
N THR A 34 -12.13 -11.11 -4.86
CA THR A 34 -12.85 -12.33 -4.51
C THR A 34 -12.34 -12.94 -3.21
N SER A 35 -11.03 -12.99 -3.00
CA SER A 35 -10.45 -13.49 -1.74
C SER A 35 -10.85 -12.64 -0.53
N TYR A 36 -10.90 -11.31 -0.70
CA TYR A 36 -11.36 -10.36 0.31
C TYR A 36 -12.84 -10.54 0.62
N ASP A 37 -13.70 -10.61 -0.39
CA ASP A 37 -15.14 -10.80 -0.23
C ASP A 37 -15.46 -12.13 0.49
N ASN A 38 -14.69 -13.19 0.22
CA ASN A 38 -14.83 -14.48 0.90
C ASN A 38 -14.36 -14.42 2.35
N LEU A 39 -13.26 -13.70 2.63
CA LEU A 39 -12.78 -13.45 3.98
C LEU A 39 -13.81 -12.66 4.80
N LEU A 40 -14.41 -11.61 4.24
CA LEU A 40 -15.41 -10.80 4.96
C LEU A 40 -16.65 -11.60 5.38
N LYS A 41 -17.04 -12.61 4.59
CA LYS A 41 -18.15 -13.51 4.93
C LYS A 41 -17.80 -14.51 6.04
N ASN A 42 -16.51 -14.73 6.30
CA ASN A 42 -16.01 -15.79 7.16
C ASN A 42 -14.74 -15.34 7.91
N LEU A 43 -14.83 -14.26 8.69
CA LEU A 43 -13.68 -13.58 9.26
C LEU A 43 -12.77 -14.48 10.10
N ASP A 44 -13.33 -15.43 10.85
CA ASP A 44 -12.56 -16.33 11.74
C ASP A 44 -12.01 -17.58 11.04
N ASN A 45 -12.34 -17.78 9.76
CA ASN A 45 -11.89 -18.96 9.03
C ASN A 45 -10.43 -18.80 8.59
N LYS A 46 -9.53 -19.55 9.23
CA LYS A 46 -8.09 -19.54 8.97
C LYS A 46 -7.71 -19.83 7.52
N GLU A 47 -8.47 -20.67 6.80
CA GLU A 47 -8.19 -20.96 5.39
C GLU A 47 -8.50 -19.75 4.51
N PHE A 48 -9.58 -19.02 4.76
CA PHE A 48 -9.88 -17.80 4.02
C PHE A 48 -8.93 -16.66 4.37
N GLN A 49 -8.52 -16.52 5.63
CA GLN A 49 -7.47 -15.58 6.03
C GLN A 49 -6.15 -15.87 5.29
N LYS A 50 -5.69 -17.13 5.31
CA LYS A 50 -4.46 -17.55 4.63
C LYS A 50 -4.57 -17.37 3.12
N ARG A 51 -5.71 -17.71 2.51
CA ARG A 51 -5.98 -17.51 1.09
C ARG A 51 -5.84 -16.04 0.71
N TYR A 52 -6.47 -15.14 1.46
CA TYR A 52 -6.37 -13.70 1.25
C TYR A 52 -4.92 -13.21 1.30
N ILE A 53 -4.13 -13.64 2.29
CA ILE A 53 -2.71 -13.29 2.38
C ILE A 53 -1.95 -13.77 1.14
N VAL A 54 -2.16 -15.02 0.70
CA VAL A 54 -1.51 -15.59 -0.49
C VAL A 54 -1.87 -14.83 -1.75
N ASP A 55 -3.15 -14.54 -1.94
CA ASP A 55 -3.70 -13.86 -3.12
C ASP A 55 -3.38 -12.36 -3.14
N PHE A 56 -3.01 -11.78 -1.99
CA PHE A 56 -2.56 -10.39 -1.92
C PHE A 56 -1.24 -10.21 -2.71
N PRO A 57 -1.08 -9.14 -3.52
CA PRO A 57 0.13 -8.92 -4.32
C PRO A 57 1.44 -9.09 -3.52
N ASP A 58 2.37 -9.88 -4.05
CA ASP A 58 3.66 -10.17 -3.40
C ASP A 58 4.87 -9.55 -4.13
N ASN A 59 4.62 -8.85 -5.24
CA ASN A 59 5.59 -8.08 -6.01
C ASN A 59 4.98 -6.74 -6.42
N ILE A 60 5.87 -5.79 -6.71
CA ILE A 60 5.50 -4.40 -6.96
C ILE A 60 4.69 -4.23 -8.24
N GLU A 61 5.01 -4.98 -9.30
CA GLU A 61 4.35 -4.84 -10.59
C GLU A 61 2.86 -5.19 -10.47
N ILE A 62 2.54 -6.28 -9.78
CA ILE A 62 1.15 -6.66 -9.51
C ILE A 62 0.51 -5.68 -8.54
N PHE A 63 1.22 -5.28 -7.47
CA PHE A 63 0.68 -4.31 -6.51
C PHE A 63 0.25 -3.01 -7.19
N LYS A 64 1.11 -2.45 -8.05
CA LYS A 64 0.81 -1.23 -8.80
C LYS A 64 -0.32 -1.43 -9.80
N LYS A 65 -0.38 -2.56 -10.50
CA LYS A 65 -1.52 -2.86 -11.38
C LYS A 65 -2.84 -2.85 -10.63
N VAL A 66 -2.88 -3.41 -9.43
CA VAL A 66 -4.11 -3.54 -8.63
C VAL A 66 -4.49 -2.25 -7.90
N PHE A 67 -3.52 -1.59 -7.27
CA PHE A 67 -3.75 -0.50 -6.33
C PHE A 67 -3.18 0.85 -6.76
N GLN A 68 -2.58 0.95 -7.94
CA GLN A 68 -2.02 2.19 -8.50
C GLN A 68 -2.07 2.13 -10.04
N SER A 69 -3.17 1.64 -10.60
CA SER A 69 -3.31 1.59 -12.06
C SER A 69 -3.24 3.02 -12.63
N PRO A 70 -2.68 3.24 -13.83
CA PRO A 70 -2.55 4.58 -14.41
C PRO A 70 -3.88 5.34 -14.56
N THR A 71 -4.98 4.60 -14.63
CA THR A 71 -6.36 5.09 -14.78
C THR A 71 -7.13 5.10 -13.46
N PHE A 72 -6.53 4.63 -12.36
CA PHE A 72 -7.15 4.48 -11.03
C PHE A 72 -8.45 3.65 -11.02
N ASP A 73 -8.67 2.84 -12.06
CA ASP A 73 -9.90 2.09 -12.35
C ASP A 73 -9.99 0.71 -11.68
N GLN A 74 -8.91 0.25 -11.03
CA GLN A 74 -8.87 -1.05 -10.37
C GLN A 74 -9.37 -0.94 -8.93
N LEU A 75 -8.53 -1.23 -7.94
CA LEU A 75 -8.87 -1.18 -6.52
C LEU A 75 -8.24 0.02 -5.82
N TYR A 76 -7.85 1.07 -6.56
CA TYR A 76 -7.16 2.24 -6.02
C TYR A 76 -7.97 2.92 -4.90
N MET A 77 -9.22 3.26 -5.20
CA MET A 77 -10.11 4.02 -4.29
C MET A 77 -10.34 3.28 -2.97
N ASP A 78 -10.38 1.95 -3.03
CA ASP A 78 -10.60 1.07 -1.88
C ASP A 78 -9.31 0.46 -1.33
N SER A 79 -8.12 0.88 -1.80
CA SER A 79 -6.83 0.25 -1.47
C SER A 79 -6.59 0.11 0.03
N HIS A 80 -6.99 1.12 0.80
CA HIS A 80 -6.93 1.13 2.27
C HIS A 80 -7.66 -0.07 2.90
N LEU A 81 -8.84 -0.46 2.40
CA LEU A 81 -9.61 -1.58 2.92
C LEU A 81 -8.82 -2.89 2.84
N TYR A 82 -8.22 -3.14 1.68
CA TYR A 82 -7.43 -4.36 1.43
C TYR A 82 -6.12 -4.35 2.23
N ILE A 83 -5.39 -3.24 2.19
CA ILE A 83 -4.08 -3.12 2.85
C ILE A 83 -4.23 -3.23 4.37
N PHE A 84 -5.23 -2.57 4.96
CA PHE A 84 -5.45 -2.62 6.41
C PHE A 84 -5.94 -4.01 6.84
N LYS A 85 -6.79 -4.66 6.03
CA LYS A 85 -7.20 -6.05 6.30
C LYS A 85 -6.00 -7.00 6.30
N LEU A 86 -5.05 -6.84 5.38
CA LEU A 86 -3.83 -7.64 5.38
C LEU A 86 -3.06 -7.49 6.71
N ALA A 87 -2.91 -6.26 7.18
CA ALA A 87 -2.21 -5.96 8.43
C ALA A 87 -2.90 -6.56 9.65
N GLU A 88 -4.23 -6.52 9.73
CA GLU A 88 -5.00 -7.12 10.82
C GLU A 88 -4.74 -8.62 10.98
N LEU A 89 -4.51 -9.34 9.86
CA LEU A 89 -4.26 -10.78 9.88
C LEU A 89 -2.90 -11.14 10.49
N SER A 90 -2.01 -10.18 10.75
CA SER A 90 -0.75 -10.42 11.47
C SER A 90 -0.97 -11.02 12.86
N LYS A 91 -2.14 -10.80 13.48
CA LYS A 91 -2.51 -11.42 14.76
C LYS A 91 -2.49 -12.96 14.73
N ASN A 92 -2.81 -13.55 13.57
CA ASN A 92 -2.89 -15.00 13.39
C ASN A 92 -1.76 -15.53 12.49
N PHE A 93 -1.21 -14.68 11.62
CA PHE A 93 -0.24 -15.05 10.58
C PHE A 93 0.91 -14.03 10.48
N SER A 94 1.49 -13.67 11.63
CA SER A 94 2.52 -12.61 11.76
C SER A 94 3.63 -12.75 10.71
N ASP A 95 4.30 -13.90 10.65
CA ASP A 95 5.40 -14.15 9.70
C ASP A 95 5.01 -13.94 8.23
N LEU A 96 3.85 -14.49 7.81
CA LEU A 96 3.40 -14.40 6.41
C LEU A 96 3.04 -12.97 6.02
N VAL A 97 2.39 -12.24 6.93
CA VAL A 97 2.02 -10.84 6.70
C VAL A 97 3.26 -9.96 6.73
N GLY A 98 4.16 -10.15 7.70
CA GLY A 98 5.40 -9.40 7.83
C GLY A 98 6.31 -9.56 6.61
N ASP A 99 6.55 -10.78 6.14
CA ASP A 99 7.33 -11.04 4.93
C ASP A 99 6.77 -10.30 3.72
N LYS A 100 5.44 -10.39 3.53
CA LYS A 100 4.76 -9.72 2.42
C LYS A 100 4.88 -8.20 2.46
N LEU A 101 4.65 -7.61 3.62
CA LEU A 101 4.77 -6.16 3.83
C LEU A 101 6.21 -5.68 3.56
N ILE A 102 7.21 -6.38 4.10
CA ILE A 102 8.63 -6.06 3.90
C ILE A 102 9.01 -6.13 2.42
N ARG A 103 8.64 -7.21 1.70
CA ARG A 103 8.93 -7.37 0.28
C ARG A 103 8.31 -6.25 -0.57
N LEU A 104 7.07 -5.85 -0.26
CA LEU A 104 6.42 -4.74 -0.93
C LEU A 104 7.14 -3.41 -0.66
N CYS A 105 7.51 -3.11 0.59
CA CYS A 105 8.27 -1.89 0.91
C CYS A 105 9.61 -1.81 0.17
N ILE A 106 10.36 -2.92 0.12
CA ILE A 106 11.63 -2.99 -0.62
C ILE A 106 11.40 -2.75 -2.11
N GLY A 107 10.35 -3.35 -2.69
CA GLY A 107 9.99 -3.17 -4.09
C GLY A 107 9.62 -1.73 -4.42
N LEU A 108 8.82 -1.08 -3.58
CA LEU A 108 8.26 0.27 -3.77
C LEU A 108 9.33 1.36 -3.79
N LYS A 109 10.39 1.22 -2.99
CA LYS A 109 11.58 2.09 -2.89
C LYS A 109 11.33 3.53 -2.45
N LYS A 110 10.24 4.17 -2.87
CA LYS A 110 9.88 5.56 -2.58
C LYS A 110 8.38 5.72 -2.41
N TRP A 111 8.01 6.71 -1.61
CA TRP A 111 6.63 7.16 -1.49
C TRP A 111 6.22 7.92 -2.77
N ASP A 112 5.03 7.62 -3.32
CA ASP A 112 4.56 8.17 -4.62
C ASP A 112 3.02 8.17 -4.79
N ALA A 113 2.25 7.63 -3.83
CA ALA A 113 0.78 7.58 -3.91
C ALA A 113 0.14 7.12 -2.58
N ASP A 114 -1.19 7.28 -2.47
CA ASP A 114 -1.98 6.90 -1.29
C ASP A 114 -1.80 5.42 -0.91
N ALA A 115 -1.95 4.51 -1.87
CA ALA A 115 -1.80 3.07 -1.61
C ALA A 115 -0.39 2.70 -1.11
N ILE A 116 0.65 3.40 -1.58
CA ILE A 116 2.03 3.23 -1.12
C ILE A 116 2.17 3.74 0.33
N GLY A 117 1.55 4.89 0.63
CA GLY A 117 1.45 5.44 1.98
C GLY A 117 0.76 4.46 2.94
N HIS A 118 -0.33 3.81 2.52
CA HIS A 118 -0.99 2.78 3.32
C HIS A 118 -0.06 1.60 3.62
N ILE A 119 0.71 1.10 2.63
CA ILE A 119 1.70 0.02 2.85
C ILE A 119 2.77 0.45 3.85
N GLN A 120 3.33 1.65 3.69
CA GLN A 120 4.32 2.20 4.61
C GLN A 120 3.76 2.28 6.05
N HIS A 121 2.54 2.79 6.18
CA HIS A 121 1.85 2.94 7.46
C HIS A 121 1.64 1.59 8.15
N VAL A 122 1.01 0.63 7.47
CA VAL A 122 0.74 -0.68 8.09
C VAL A 122 2.01 -1.48 8.36
N THR A 123 3.06 -1.29 7.56
CA THR A 123 4.35 -1.97 7.80
C THR A 123 5.02 -1.43 9.05
N MET A 124 4.97 -0.12 9.29
CA MET A 124 5.48 0.45 10.53
C MET A 124 4.64 0.06 11.75
N GLY A 125 3.30 0.04 11.61
CA GLY A 125 2.41 -0.47 12.65
C GLY A 125 2.67 -1.95 12.98
N TYR A 126 2.96 -2.76 11.96
CA TYR A 126 3.40 -4.15 12.13
C TYR A 126 4.76 -4.23 12.84
N ALA A 127 5.76 -3.45 12.41
CA ALA A 127 7.09 -3.42 13.02
C ALA A 127 7.03 -3.03 14.50
N ASN A 128 6.16 -2.06 14.84
CA ASN A 128 5.92 -1.68 16.22
C ASN A 128 5.22 -2.83 16.97
N SER A 129 4.08 -3.33 16.48
CA SER A 129 3.25 -4.29 17.24
C SER A 129 3.85 -5.69 17.35
N ASN A 130 4.55 -6.16 16.31
CA ASN A 130 5.15 -7.49 16.18
C ASN A 130 6.68 -7.40 16.12
N TYR A 131 7.26 -6.66 17.07
CA TYR A 131 8.68 -6.29 17.08
C TYR A 131 9.63 -7.48 16.86
N SER A 132 9.50 -8.55 17.64
CA SER A 132 10.40 -9.70 17.56
C SER A 132 10.37 -10.37 16.18
N ASP A 133 9.17 -10.55 15.61
CA ASP A 133 9.00 -11.17 14.30
C ASP A 133 9.57 -10.27 13.20
N PHE A 134 9.29 -8.95 13.27
CA PHE A 134 9.85 -7.98 12.34
C PHE A 134 11.38 -7.96 12.37
N ILE A 135 11.99 -7.92 13.57
CA ILE A 135 13.45 -7.99 13.72
C ILE A 135 14.00 -9.30 13.14
N GLY A 136 13.35 -10.43 13.42
CA GLY A 136 13.73 -11.73 12.88
C GLY A 136 13.67 -11.81 11.36
N LEU A 137 12.72 -11.10 10.73
CA LEU A 137 12.61 -10.99 9.28
C LEU A 137 13.69 -10.08 8.69
N ILE A 138 13.87 -8.86 9.22
CA ILE A 138 14.81 -7.90 8.61
C ILE A 138 16.28 -8.28 8.80
N LYS A 139 16.63 -9.04 9.84
CA LYS A 139 18.00 -9.57 10.04
C LYS A 139 18.41 -10.62 8.99
N LYS A 140 17.45 -11.14 8.22
CA LYS A 140 17.71 -12.07 7.10
C LYS A 140 17.94 -11.33 5.78
N LEU A 141 17.67 -10.03 5.72
CA LEU A 141 17.88 -9.22 4.52
C LEU A 141 19.36 -8.96 4.31
N ASN A 142 19.76 -8.79 3.04
CA ASN A 142 21.06 -8.21 2.74
C ASN A 142 21.07 -6.70 3.06
N ASN A 143 22.26 -6.11 3.14
CA ASN A 143 22.41 -4.70 3.52
C ASN A 143 21.68 -3.72 2.57
N GLN A 144 21.59 -4.05 1.29
CA GLN A 144 20.92 -3.20 0.31
C GLN A 144 19.40 -3.17 0.53
N ASP A 145 18.80 -4.34 0.74
CA ASP A 145 17.36 -4.47 1.00
C ASP A 145 16.98 -3.88 2.36
N LEU A 146 17.82 -4.10 3.38
CA LEU A 146 17.64 -3.47 4.68
C LEU A 146 17.69 -1.93 4.57
N ASN A 147 18.69 -1.37 3.89
CA ASN A 147 18.80 0.08 3.70
C ASN A 147 17.62 0.65 2.90
N THR A 148 17.12 -0.10 1.91
CA THR A 148 15.93 0.27 1.13
C THR A 148 14.69 0.33 2.03
N LEU A 149 14.47 -0.72 2.84
CA LEU A 149 13.37 -0.78 3.78
C LEU A 149 13.42 0.35 4.80
N VAL A 150 14.58 0.58 5.43
CA VAL A 150 14.78 1.63 6.44
C VAL A 150 14.49 3.01 5.87
N THR A 151 15.04 3.31 4.70
CA THR A 151 14.80 4.59 4.00
C THR A 151 13.33 4.76 3.67
N PHE A 152 12.71 3.74 3.08
CA PHE A 152 11.29 3.78 2.72
C PHE A 152 10.41 3.99 3.94
N LEU A 153 10.65 3.29 5.04
CA LEU A 153 9.86 3.41 6.26
C LEU A 153 10.07 4.74 7.01
N ALA A 154 11.20 5.42 6.78
CA ALA A 154 11.49 6.74 7.31
C ALA A 154 11.00 7.89 6.42
N ASP A 155 10.55 7.62 5.20
CA ASP A 155 10.07 8.63 4.25
C ASP A 155 8.64 9.10 4.58
N VAL A 156 8.48 9.75 5.74
CA VAL A 156 7.20 10.34 6.17
C VAL A 156 7.30 11.84 6.32
N GLU A 157 6.22 12.54 5.99
CA GLU A 157 6.17 14.01 6.05
C GLU A 157 6.27 14.53 7.50
N ASN A 158 5.52 13.94 8.42
CA ASN A 158 5.46 14.39 9.80
C ASN A 158 5.83 13.28 10.81
N HIS A 159 7.14 13.14 11.06
CA HIS A 159 7.65 12.21 12.08
C HIS A 159 7.14 12.48 13.51
N SER A 160 6.71 13.71 13.82
CA SER A 160 6.19 14.03 15.16
C SER A 160 4.82 13.42 15.41
N ALA A 161 4.00 13.34 14.35
CA ALA A 161 2.68 12.71 14.36
C ALA A 161 2.73 11.19 14.15
N TYR A 162 3.87 10.64 13.74
CA TYR A 162 4.00 9.23 13.40
C TYR A 162 4.38 8.35 14.60
N GLY A 163 3.39 8.05 15.44
CA GLY A 163 3.55 7.34 16.72
C GLY A 163 4.18 5.95 16.60
N ASP A 164 3.80 5.15 15.60
CA ASP A 164 4.34 3.81 15.42
C ASP A 164 5.85 3.80 15.17
N TYR A 165 6.35 4.77 14.41
CA TYR A 165 7.79 4.92 14.18
C TYR A 165 8.53 5.23 15.49
N GLN A 166 7.99 6.13 16.32
CA GLN A 166 8.58 6.45 17.62
C GLN A 166 8.53 5.24 18.57
N GLY A 167 7.41 4.50 18.57
CA GLY A 167 7.25 3.26 19.33
C GLY A 167 8.28 2.20 18.93
N PHE A 168 8.48 1.99 17.63
CA PHE A 168 9.48 1.08 17.11
C PHE A 168 10.91 1.51 17.47
N MET A 169 11.24 2.80 17.33
CA MET A 169 12.54 3.34 17.73
C MET A 169 12.85 3.14 19.22
N ASN A 170 11.85 3.33 20.09
CA ASN A 170 11.99 3.08 21.52
C ASN A 170 12.25 1.59 21.81
N LYS A 171 11.62 0.68 21.06
CA LYS A 171 11.85 -0.77 21.17
C LYS A 171 13.25 -1.16 20.71
N LEU A 172 13.75 -0.61 19.60
CA LEU A 172 15.14 -0.79 19.17
C LEU A 172 16.13 -0.38 20.26
N LYS A 173 15.93 0.80 20.86
CA LYS A 173 16.78 1.31 21.95
C LYS A 173 16.72 0.42 23.19
N THR A 174 15.53 0.00 23.60
CA THR A 174 15.31 -0.81 24.82
C THR A 174 15.92 -2.20 24.68
N ASN A 175 15.88 -2.79 23.49
CA ASN A 175 16.43 -4.12 23.20
C ASN A 175 17.89 -4.07 22.73
N MET A 176 18.56 -2.91 22.81
CA MET A 176 19.98 -2.74 22.44
C MET A 176 20.30 -3.10 20.98
N GLU A 177 19.34 -2.92 20.06
CA GLU A 177 19.56 -3.06 18.61
C GLU A 177 20.22 -1.79 18.05
N THR A 178 21.42 -1.45 18.55
CA THR A 178 22.05 -0.13 18.34
C THR A 178 22.30 0.19 16.87
N GLU A 179 22.81 -0.75 16.07
CA GLU A 179 23.09 -0.51 14.65
C GLU A 179 21.81 -0.22 13.84
N LEU A 180 20.72 -0.94 14.14
CA LEU A 180 19.41 -0.70 13.53
C LEU A 180 18.84 0.63 13.99
N PHE A 181 18.93 0.95 15.29
CA PHE A 181 18.48 2.23 15.82
C PHE A 181 19.18 3.40 15.11
N ASP A 182 20.51 3.34 14.97
CA ASP A 182 21.28 4.38 14.30
C ASP A 182 20.93 4.49 12.81
N SER A 183 20.66 3.37 12.15
CA SER A 183 20.23 3.34 10.74
C SER A 183 18.87 4.03 10.54
N PHE A 184 17.86 3.69 11.35
CA PHE A 184 16.56 4.34 11.30
C PHE A 184 16.65 5.82 11.68
N LYS A 185 17.39 6.16 12.75
CA LYS A 185 17.62 7.54 13.18
C LYS A 185 18.22 8.38 12.04
N LYS A 186 19.26 7.87 11.38
CA LYS A 186 19.91 8.54 10.25
C LYS A 186 18.95 8.76 9.09
N ALA A 187 18.14 7.75 8.75
CA ALA A 187 17.15 7.87 7.67
C ALA A 187 16.08 8.93 7.97
N LYS A 188 15.58 8.98 9.21
CA LYS A 188 14.68 10.04 9.69
C LYS A 188 15.34 11.43 9.60
N GLU A 189 16.56 11.58 10.10
CA GLU A 189 17.28 12.86 10.05
C GLU A 189 17.50 13.33 8.61
N LEU A 190 17.83 12.40 7.71
CA LEU A 190 17.95 12.69 6.29
C LEU A 190 16.62 13.18 5.70
N ARG A 191 15.51 12.50 5.97
CA ARG A 191 14.18 12.91 5.46
C ARG A 191 13.76 14.28 5.99
N ILE A 192 14.03 14.59 7.26
CA ILE A 192 13.75 15.91 7.85
C ILE A 192 14.62 17.00 7.22
N SER A 193 15.88 16.70 6.88
CA SER A 193 16.80 17.66 6.25
C SER A 193 16.45 17.97 4.79
N GLN A 194 15.77 17.03 4.11
CA GLN A 194 15.16 17.24 2.81
C GLN A 194 13.95 18.15 3.02
N LYS A 195 14.17 19.47 3.01
CA LYS A 195 13.10 20.47 3.04
C LYS A 195 12.00 20.06 2.07
N ASP A 196 10.75 20.16 2.51
CA ASP A 196 9.59 19.87 1.68
C ASP A 196 9.76 20.55 0.32
N HIS A 197 9.77 19.76 -0.75
CA HIS A 197 9.45 20.27 -2.05
C HIS A 197 8.01 20.77 -1.91
N GLY A 198 7.86 22.07 -1.67
CA GLY A 198 6.57 22.74 -1.58
C GLY A 198 5.73 22.30 -2.76
N PHE A 199 4.61 21.67 -2.45
CA PHE A 199 3.45 21.70 -3.32
C PHE A 199 2.83 23.10 -3.27
#